data_AF-A0A933APF6-F1
#
_entry.id   AF-A0A933APF6-F1
#
_cell.length_a   1.000
_cell.length_b   1.000
_cell.length_c   1.000
_cell.angle_alpha   90.00
_cell.angle_beta   90.00
_cell.angle_gamma   90.00
#
_symmetry.space_group_name_H-M   'P 1'
#
loop_
_entity.id
_entity.type
_entity.pdbx_description
1 polymer ?
#
loop_
_entity_poly.entity_id
_entity_poly.type
_entity_poly.pdbx_seq_one_letter_code
_entity_poly.pdbx_strand_id
1 'polypeptide(L)'
;MRNKIVVIPILLLALAALACNLPGGTAATSALFKDDFAKSDSGWSTFSSTNASVGYAGGEYVMTIARDKWFVWGNPGETTLSNVHVEVIAKNTSGVGDLSFGIM
;
A
#
# COMPACT_ATOMS: atom_id res chain seq x y z
N MET A 1 -30.12 -34.08 -37.72
CA MET A 1 -29.48 -34.49 -36.44
C MET A 1 -27.97 -34.23 -36.41
N ARG A 2 -27.25 -34.26 -37.55
CA ARG A 2 -25.80 -34.07 -37.66
C ARG A 2 -25.29 -32.65 -37.32
N ASN A 3 -26.07 -31.61 -37.60
CA ASN A 3 -25.68 -30.21 -37.29
C ASN A 3 -25.73 -29.92 -35.78
N LYS A 4 -26.58 -30.60 -35.00
CA LYS A 4 -26.69 -30.37 -33.55
C LYS A 4 -25.43 -30.83 -32.79
N ILE A 5 -24.72 -31.83 -33.32
CA ILE A 5 -23.50 -32.40 -32.71
C ILE A 5 -22.31 -31.44 -32.83
N VAL A 6 -22.25 -30.63 -33.90
CA VAL A 6 -21.16 -29.67 -34.14
C VAL A 6 -21.44 -28.32 -33.48
N VAL A 7 -22.71 -27.94 -33.30
CA VAL A 7 -23.09 -26.65 -32.69
C VAL A 7 -22.78 -26.61 -31.19
N ILE A 8 -22.93 -27.73 -30.47
CA ILE A 8 -22.68 -27.81 -29.01
C ILE A 8 -21.22 -27.50 -28.63
N PRO A 9 -20.18 -28.11 -29.24
CA PRO A 9 -18.79 -27.79 -28.88
C PRO A 9 -18.39 -26.37 -29.28
N ILE A 10 -18.93 -25.83 -30.37
CA ILE A 10 -18.68 -24.44 -30.79
C ILE A 10 -19.30 -23.45 -29.79
N LEU A 11 -20.51 -23.73 -29.31
CA LEU A 11 -21.18 -22.90 -28.32
C LEU A 11 -20.47 -22.94 -26.96
N LEU A 12 -19.96 -24.10 -26.54
CA LEU A 12 -19.15 -24.26 -25.32
C LEU A 12 -17.81 -23.51 -25.42
N LEU A 13 -17.15 -23.57 -26.58
CA LEU A 13 -15.90 -22.86 -26.82
C LEU A 13 -16.10 -21.34 -26.83
N ALA A 14 -17.22 -20.86 -27.40
CA ALA A 14 -17.60 -19.45 -27.35
C ALA A 14 -17.92 -18.99 -25.92
N LEU A 15 -18.63 -19.80 -25.12
CA LEU A 15 -18.94 -19.49 -23.72
C LEU A 15 -17.66 -19.40 -22.86
N ALA A 16 -16.70 -20.28 -23.09
CA ALA A 16 -15.40 -20.25 -22.40
C ALA A 16 -14.58 -18.99 -22.76
N ALA A 17 -14.64 -18.55 -24.01
CA ALA A 17 -13.96 -17.31 -24.44
C ALA A 17 -14.57 -16.04 -23.82
N LEU A 18 -15.87 -16.04 -23.49
CA LEU A 18 -16.50 -14.93 -22.75
C LEU A 18 -16.14 -14.93 -21.25
N ALA A 19 -15.79 -16.07 -20.66
CA ALA A 19 -15.40 -16.15 -19.25
C ALA A 19 -14.06 -15.43 -18.96
N CYS A 20 -13.15 -15.36 -19.94
CA CYS A 20 -11.90 -14.59 -19.81
C CYS A 20 -12.08 -13.08 -20.08
N ASN A 21 -13.19 -12.68 -20.69
CA ASN A 21 -13.56 -11.27 -20.94
C ASN A 21 -14.60 -10.74 -19.96
N LEU A 22 -15.00 -11.54 -18.97
CA LEU A 22 -15.57 -10.95 -17.76
C LEU A 22 -14.53 -9.95 -17.28
N PRO A 23 -14.88 -8.67 -17.07
CA PRO A 23 -14.13 -7.83 -16.16
C PRO A 23 -14.21 -8.56 -14.83
N GLY A 24 -13.25 -9.47 -14.61
CA GLY A 24 -13.03 -10.09 -13.32
C GLY A 24 -12.78 -8.90 -12.44
N GLY A 25 -13.81 -8.58 -11.63
CA GLY A 25 -13.83 -7.41 -10.80
C GLY A 25 -12.70 -7.51 -9.80
N THR A 26 -11.49 -7.14 -10.21
CA THR A 26 -10.69 -6.26 -9.40
C THR A 26 -11.55 -5.01 -9.30
N ALA A 27 -12.43 -4.98 -8.30
CA ALA A 27 -12.72 -3.71 -7.68
C ALA A 27 -11.33 -3.10 -7.49
N ALA A 28 -11.02 -2.05 -8.25
CA ALA A 28 -9.91 -1.19 -7.91
C ALA A 28 -10.35 -0.64 -6.57
N THR A 29 -10.00 -1.37 -5.49
CA THR A 29 -10.32 -0.99 -4.14
C THR A 29 -9.54 0.29 -3.96
N SER A 30 -10.22 1.42 -4.12
CA SER A 30 -9.65 2.72 -3.80
C SER A 30 -9.11 2.59 -2.40
N ALA A 31 -7.80 2.83 -2.23
CA ALA A 31 -7.15 2.65 -0.95
C ALA A 31 -7.96 3.38 0.14
N LEU A 32 -8.22 2.69 1.26
CA LEU A 32 -8.97 3.25 2.40
C LEU A 32 -8.30 4.53 2.91
N PHE A 33 -6.99 4.56 2.80
CA PHE A 33 -6.13 5.68 3.09
C PHE A 33 -4.98 5.68 2.08
N LYS A 34 -4.64 6.85 1.54
CA LYS A 34 -3.48 7.05 0.66
C LYS A 34 -2.88 8.41 0.92
N ASP A 35 -1.56 8.43 1.04
CA ASP A 35 -0.78 9.63 1.19
C ASP A 35 0.50 9.50 0.37
N ASP A 36 0.88 10.57 -0.33
CA ASP A 36 2.15 10.68 -1.05
C ASP A 36 3.19 11.51 -0.29
N PHE A 37 2.79 12.04 0.88
CA PHE A 37 3.59 12.88 1.78
C PHE A 37 4.04 14.22 1.20
N ALA A 38 3.51 14.62 0.04
CA ALA A 38 3.86 15.90 -0.58
C ALA A 38 3.36 17.10 0.23
N LYS A 39 2.33 16.90 1.06
CA LYS A 39 1.73 17.92 1.91
C LYS A 39 2.09 17.70 3.37
N SER A 40 2.63 18.73 4.02
CA SER A 40 3.04 18.65 5.43
C SER A 40 1.86 18.64 6.42
N ASP A 41 0.64 18.81 5.94
CA ASP A 41 -0.61 18.84 6.71
C ASP A 41 -1.52 17.63 6.42
N SER A 42 -0.98 16.54 5.85
CA SER A 42 -1.76 15.34 5.50
C SER A 42 -2.25 14.50 6.69
N GLY A 43 -1.89 14.92 7.92
CA GLY A 43 -2.46 14.39 9.16
C GLY A 43 -1.59 13.37 9.89
N TRP A 44 -0.40 13.02 9.37
CA TRP A 44 0.52 12.18 10.14
C TRP A 44 1.10 12.92 11.34
N SER A 45 1.33 12.16 12.42
CA SER A 45 1.98 12.66 13.63
C SER A 45 3.33 13.30 13.31
N THR A 46 3.63 14.43 13.96
CA THR A 46 4.95 15.06 13.90
C THR A 46 5.48 15.26 15.31
N PHE A 47 6.78 15.06 15.51
CA PHE A 47 7.44 15.38 16.77
C PHE A 47 8.95 15.55 16.56
N SER A 48 9.60 16.24 17.51
CA SER A 48 11.04 16.38 17.53
C SER A 48 11.57 16.35 18.97
N SER A 49 12.67 15.64 19.19
CA SER A 49 13.35 15.49 20.47
C SER A 49 14.84 15.26 20.25
N THR A 50 15.62 15.16 21.34
CA THR A 50 17.05 14.82 21.27
C THR A 50 17.31 13.38 20.82
N ASN A 51 16.33 12.47 20.92
CA ASN A 51 16.51 11.05 20.62
C ASN A 51 16.00 10.66 19.23
N ALA A 52 14.98 11.35 18.74
CA ALA A 52 14.34 11.06 17.47
C ALA A 52 13.47 12.23 17.00
N SER A 53 13.18 12.26 15.70
CA SER A 53 12.19 13.15 15.10
C SER A 53 11.40 12.44 14.02
N VAL A 54 10.16 12.87 13.83
CA VAL A 54 9.26 12.43 12.76
C VAL A 54 8.56 13.65 12.19
N GLY A 55 8.52 13.79 10.87
CA GLY A 55 7.85 14.91 10.22
C GLY A 55 8.03 14.89 8.71
N TYR A 56 7.74 16.01 8.06
CA TYR A 56 7.83 16.13 6.61
C TYR A 56 9.05 16.93 6.21
N ALA A 57 9.79 16.44 5.21
CA ALA A 57 10.89 17.17 4.60
C ALA A 57 11.02 16.76 3.14
N GLY A 58 11.15 17.74 2.23
CA GLY A 58 11.38 17.47 0.81
C GLY A 58 10.23 16.72 0.11
N GLY A 59 9.00 16.82 0.62
CA GLY A 59 7.84 16.07 0.08
C GLY A 59 7.80 14.61 0.52
N GLU A 60 8.54 14.24 1.57
CA GLU A 60 8.56 12.89 2.14
C GLU A 60 8.28 12.94 3.63
N TYR A 61 7.78 11.83 4.18
CA TYR A 61 7.68 11.62 5.61
C TYR A 61 8.98 10.98 6.11
N VAL A 62 9.70 11.73 6.93
CA VAL A 62 11.06 11.42 7.36
C VAL A 62 11.07 11.08 8.83
N MET A 63 11.66 9.93 9.14
CA MET A 63 11.98 9.50 10.50
C MET A 63 13.49 9.57 10.71
N THR A 64 13.93 10.15 11.82
CA THR A 64 15.34 10.23 12.21
C THR A 64 15.50 9.71 13.62
N ILE A 65 16.50 8.86 13.83
CA ILE A 65 16.84 8.28 15.12
C ILE A 65 18.26 8.70 15.45
N ALA A 66 18.43 9.35 16.60
CA ALA A 66 19.71 9.84 17.12
C ALA A 66 20.19 9.05 18.35
N ARG A 67 19.45 8.01 18.76
CA ARG A 67 19.75 7.16 19.91
C ARG A 67 19.78 5.69 19.52
N ASP A 68 20.83 4.98 19.92
CA ASP A 68 20.95 3.54 19.71
C ASP A 68 19.81 2.77 20.33
N LYS A 69 19.38 1.69 19.65
CA LYS A 69 18.34 0.76 20.11
C LYS A 69 17.02 1.46 20.47
N TRP A 70 16.67 2.47 19.68
CA TRP A 70 15.47 3.26 19.86
C TRP A 70 14.45 2.97 18.75
N PHE A 71 13.18 2.85 19.13
CA PHE A 71 12.09 2.74 18.17
C PHE A 71 11.33 4.05 18.12
N VAL A 72 10.91 4.40 16.92
CA VAL A 72 10.04 5.53 16.64
C VAL A 72 8.97 5.08 15.67
N TRP A 73 7.75 5.58 15.85
CA TRP A 73 6.63 5.34 14.96
C TRP A 73 5.94 6.65 14.63
N GLY A 74 5.26 6.67 13.50
CA GLY A 74 4.36 7.74 13.10
C GLY A 74 3.03 7.13 12.69
N ASN A 75 1.93 7.81 13.04
CA ASN A 75 0.58 7.34 12.73
C ASN A 75 -0.15 8.35 11.85
N PRO A 76 -0.93 7.89 10.84
CA PRO A 76 -1.84 8.74 10.10
C PRO A 76 -3.07 9.08 10.96
N GLY A 77 -3.04 10.23 11.64
CA GLY A 77 -4.14 10.75 12.46
C GLY A 77 -4.80 9.72 13.38
N GLU A 78 -6.08 9.94 13.71
CA GLU A 78 -6.91 8.95 14.40
C GLU A 78 -7.65 8.09 13.38
N THR A 79 -7.01 7.01 12.92
CA THR A 79 -7.64 6.02 12.05
C THR A 79 -7.42 4.62 12.61
N THR A 80 -8.46 4.03 13.21
CA THR A 80 -8.44 2.61 13.59
C THR A 80 -8.90 1.78 12.40
N LEU A 81 -7.99 0.98 11.83
CA LEU A 81 -8.27 0.10 10.70
C LEU A 81 -8.10 -1.37 11.12
N SER A 82 -8.86 -2.27 10.49
CA SER A 82 -8.75 -3.73 10.69
C SER A 82 -8.97 -4.46 9.36
N ASN A 83 -8.41 -5.67 9.23
CA ASN A 83 -8.46 -6.47 7.99
C ASN A 83 -7.95 -5.70 6.76
N VAL A 84 -6.78 -5.06 6.93
CA VAL A 84 -6.19 -4.20 5.90
C VAL A 84 -4.98 -4.84 5.24
N HIS A 85 -4.75 -4.45 3.99
CA HIS A 85 -3.46 -4.56 3.33
C HIS A 85 -2.80 -3.18 3.36
N VAL A 86 -1.59 -3.10 3.87
CA VAL A 86 -0.81 -1.87 3.97
C VAL A 86 0.44 -2.00 3.11
N GLU A 87 0.67 -1.01 2.25
CA GLU A 87 1.86 -0.91 1.41
C GLU A 87 2.57 0.41 1.73
N VAL A 88 3.89 0.37 1.87
CA VAL A 88 4.72 1.57 2.08
C VAL A 88 6.02 1.46 1.29
N ILE A 89 6.43 2.55 0.67
CA ILE A 89 7.78 2.68 0.12
C ILE A 89 8.64 3.33 1.20
N ALA A 90 9.61 2.59 1.71
CA ALA A 90 10.55 3.08 2.70
C ALA A 90 11.99 2.96 2.18
N LYS A 91 12.80 3.97 2.45
CA LYS A 91 14.21 4.04 2.04
C LYS A 91 15.08 4.43 3.23
N ASN A 92 16.24 3.79 3.34
CA ASN A 92 17.27 4.20 4.29
C ASN A 92 18.19 5.23 3.63
N THR A 93 18.20 6.45 4.15
CA THR A 93 19.06 7.55 3.67
C THR A 93 20.22 7.87 4.61
N SER A 94 20.34 7.20 5.76
CA SER A 94 21.35 7.53 6.78
C SER A 94 22.75 7.00 6.46
N GLY A 95 22.85 6.03 5.53
CA GLY A 95 24.10 5.30 5.27
C GLY A 95 24.47 4.31 6.38
N VAL A 96 23.64 4.18 7.43
CA VAL A 96 23.82 3.25 8.55
C VAL A 96 23.22 1.90 8.19
N GLY A 97 24.03 0.84 8.21
CA GLY A 97 23.67 -0.48 7.70
C GLY A 97 22.78 -1.34 8.61
N ASP A 98 22.65 -1.00 9.89
CA ASP A 98 21.88 -1.76 10.89
C ASP A 98 20.51 -1.13 11.22
N LEU A 99 20.04 -0.19 10.40
CA LEU A 99 18.71 0.40 10.54
C LEU A 99 17.63 -0.59 10.06
N SER A 100 16.64 -0.85 10.92
CA SER A 100 15.43 -1.59 10.57
C SER A 100 14.20 -0.66 10.53
N PHE A 101 13.29 -0.87 9.59
CA PHE A 101 12.00 -0.17 9.49
C PHE A 101 10.91 -1.13 9.00
N GLY A 102 9.65 -0.85 9.33
CA GLY A 102 8.52 -1.68 8.96
C GLY A 102 7.17 -1.07 9.36
N ILE A 103 6.10 -1.83 9.13
CA ILE A 103 4.72 -1.53 9.53
C ILE A 103 4.43 -2.28 10.83
N MET A 104 3.73 -1.63 11.77
CA MET A 104 3.28 -2.20 13.04
C MET A 104 1.77 -2.36 13.07
#